data_AF-A0A6L7G0L1-F1
#
_entry.id   AF-A0A6L7G0L1-F1
#
_cell.length_a   1.000
_cell.length_b   1.000
_cell.length_c   1.000
_cell.angle_alpha   90.00
_cell.angle_beta   90.00
_cell.angle_gamma   90.00
#
_symmetry.space_group_name_H-M   'P 1'
#
loop_
_entity.id
_entity.type
_entity.pdbx_description
1 polymer ?
#
loop_
_entity_poly.entity_id
_entity_poly.type
_entity_poly.pdbx_seq_one_letter_code
_entity_poly.pdbx_strand_id
1 'polypeptide(L)'
;MDAQSFDAATARHFNRRPGGSRQHAYQDAAGNVCLWCRGRSPRGGAAVSLSALAWLREREGGKFVRVTNAHGRLDEVVPLDDLPEKEPRDGPGGAYIFIDPEDLRGPDFAPVGDDVPF
;
A
#
# COMPACT_ATOMS: atom_id res chain seq x y z
N MET A 1 10.05 -8.21 18.03
CA MET A 1 9.22 -8.84 16.97
C MET A 1 9.92 -8.54 15.67
N ASP A 2 10.44 -9.55 14.99
CA ASP A 2 10.99 -9.38 13.65
C ASP A 2 9.90 -8.81 12.73
N ALA A 3 10.19 -7.70 12.07
CA ALA A 3 9.27 -7.11 11.10
C ALA A 3 9.07 -8.14 9.97
N GLN A 4 7.90 -8.76 9.92
CA GLN A 4 7.53 -9.60 8.78
C GLN A 4 7.61 -8.75 7.52
N SER A 5 8.30 -9.25 6.50
CA SER A 5 8.41 -8.60 5.20
C SER A 5 7.76 -9.48 4.14
N PHE A 6 7.24 -8.86 3.09
CA PHE A 6 6.63 -9.55 1.97
C PHE A 6 7.69 -9.90 0.91
N ASP A 7 7.80 -11.17 0.53
CA ASP A 7 8.75 -11.60 -0.50
C ASP A 7 8.16 -11.45 -1.91
N ALA A 8 8.46 -10.31 -2.55
CA ALA A 8 8.00 -10.01 -3.90
C ALA A 8 8.61 -10.94 -4.98
N ALA A 9 9.75 -11.59 -4.73
CA ALA A 9 10.40 -12.44 -5.73
C ALA A 9 9.66 -13.76 -5.93
N THR A 10 9.06 -14.29 -4.86
CA THR A 10 8.26 -15.52 -4.89
C THR A 10 6.77 -15.27 -5.08
N ALA A 11 6.33 -14.01 -4.95
CA ALA A 11 4.94 -13.61 -5.04
C ALA A 11 4.25 -14.03 -6.35
N ARG A 12 3.07 -14.66 -6.22
CA ARG A 12 2.20 -15.05 -7.35
C ARG A 12 0.85 -14.36 -7.25
N HIS A 13 0.35 -13.91 -8.40
CA HIS A 13 -0.99 -13.34 -8.50
C HIS A 13 -2.04 -14.42 -8.30
N PHE A 14 -2.94 -14.27 -7.33
CA PHE A 14 -3.97 -15.28 -7.05
C PHE A 14 -5.41 -14.73 -6.98
N ASN A 15 -5.60 -13.42 -6.79
CA ASN A 15 -6.93 -12.80 -6.85
C ASN A 15 -6.92 -11.47 -7.62
N ARG A 16 -7.84 -11.33 -8.60
CA ARG A 16 -7.98 -10.14 -9.45
C ARG A 16 -9.00 -9.12 -8.95
N ARG A 17 -9.86 -9.51 -7.99
CA ARG A 17 -10.93 -8.67 -7.42
C ARG A 17 -11.14 -8.96 -5.92
N PRO A 18 -10.13 -8.74 -5.06
CA PRO A 18 -10.25 -8.88 -3.61
C PRO A 18 -11.33 -7.93 -3.08
N GLY A 19 -12.30 -8.47 -2.35
CA GLY A 19 -13.46 -7.71 -1.87
C GLY A 19 -14.30 -7.07 -2.98
N GLY A 20 -14.26 -7.61 -4.20
CA GLY A 20 -14.94 -7.03 -5.38
C GLY A 20 -14.28 -5.77 -5.96
N SER A 21 -13.13 -5.36 -5.40
CA SER A 21 -12.41 -4.16 -5.83
C SER A 21 -11.69 -4.34 -7.17
N ARG A 22 -11.10 -3.25 -7.68
CA ARG A 22 -10.22 -3.27 -8.87
C ARG A 22 -8.75 -3.57 -8.53
N GLN A 23 -8.42 -3.77 -7.26
CA GLN A 23 -7.06 -4.07 -6.83
C GLN A 23 -6.74 -5.54 -7.07
N HIS A 24 -5.46 -5.90 -7.01
CA HIS A 24 -5.01 -7.27 -7.23
C HIS A 24 -4.31 -7.77 -5.96
N ALA A 25 -4.47 -9.04 -5.62
CA ALA A 25 -3.78 -9.64 -4.47
C ALA A 25 -2.77 -10.70 -4.90
N TYR A 26 -1.60 -10.66 -4.28
CA TYR A 26 -0.49 -11.57 -4.51
C TYR A 26 -0.17 -12.31 -3.21
N GLN A 27 0.30 -13.55 -3.33
CA GLN A 27 0.75 -14.36 -2.19
C GLN A 27 2.18 -14.82 -2.42
N ASP A 28 3.04 -14.65 -1.41
CA ASP A 28 4.42 -15.15 -1.44
C ASP A 28 4.52 -16.62 -1.01
N ALA A 29 5.72 -17.21 -1.09
CA ALA A 29 5.93 -18.61 -0.74
C ALA A 29 5.73 -18.90 0.78
N ALA A 30 5.82 -17.88 1.63
CA ALA A 30 5.56 -17.98 3.06
C ALA A 30 4.06 -17.87 3.41
N GLY A 31 3.20 -17.64 2.40
CA GLY A 31 1.77 -17.50 2.57
C GLY A 31 1.31 -16.08 2.90
N ASN A 32 2.21 -15.10 2.94
CA ASN A 32 1.85 -13.70 3.17
C ASN A 32 1.07 -13.14 1.98
N VAL A 33 0.12 -12.25 2.24
CA VAL A 33 -0.74 -11.67 1.22
C VAL A 33 -0.46 -10.17 1.07
N CYS A 34 -0.20 -9.74 -0.16
CA CYS A 34 -0.03 -8.34 -0.52
C CYS A 34 -1.14 -7.84 -1.45
N LEU A 35 -1.81 -6.75 -1.06
CA LEU A 35 -2.78 -6.05 -1.89
C LEU A 35 -2.08 -4.95 -2.70
N TRP A 36 -2.06 -5.08 -4.02
CA TRP A 36 -1.47 -4.10 -4.92
C TRP A 36 -2.47 -3.00 -5.30
N CYS A 37 -2.16 -1.78 -4.87
CA CYS A 37 -2.95 -0.58 -5.06
C CYS A 37 -2.22 0.35 -6.02
N ARG A 38 -2.75 0.52 -7.24
CA ARG A 38 -2.16 1.34 -8.30
C ARG A 38 -2.92 2.66 -8.41
N GLY A 39 -2.24 3.75 -8.08
CA GLY A 39 -2.70 5.12 -8.27
C GLY A 39 -2.45 5.62 -9.69
N ARG A 40 -3.27 6.58 -10.10
CA ARG A 40 -3.08 7.42 -11.29
C ARG A 40 -3.25 8.90 -10.97
N SER A 41 -3.27 9.25 -9.70
CA SER A 41 -3.46 10.64 -9.28
C SER A 41 -2.25 11.47 -9.69
N PRO A 42 -2.45 12.65 -10.28
CA PRO A 42 -1.36 13.60 -10.53
C PRO A 42 -0.63 14.03 -9.26
N ARG A 43 -1.29 13.94 -8.09
CA ARG A 43 -0.70 14.25 -6.78
C ARG A 43 0.25 13.17 -6.24
N GLY A 44 0.36 12.05 -6.94
CA GLY A 44 1.29 10.99 -6.58
C GLY A 44 0.76 9.91 -5.62
N GLY A 45 -0.41 10.10 -5.00
CA GLY A 45 -1.04 9.08 -4.15
C GLY A 45 -1.84 8.01 -4.90
N ALA A 46 -2.38 7.03 -4.17
CA ALA A 46 -3.24 5.97 -4.69
C ALA A 46 -4.47 5.73 -3.82
N ALA A 47 -5.58 5.39 -4.48
CA ALA A 47 -6.80 4.96 -3.80
C ALA A 47 -6.69 3.49 -3.38
N VAL A 48 -7.08 3.21 -2.14
CA VAL A 48 -7.11 1.87 -1.54
C VAL A 48 -8.55 1.57 -1.12
N SER A 49 -9.19 0.57 -1.76
CA SER A 49 -10.58 0.23 -1.47
C SER A 49 -10.75 -0.36 -0.07
N LEU A 50 -11.76 0.12 0.66
CA LEU A 50 -12.08 -0.42 1.98
C LEU A 50 -12.58 -1.86 1.92
N SER A 51 -13.30 -2.27 0.87
CA SER A 51 -13.76 -3.65 0.72
C SER A 51 -12.60 -4.61 0.49
N ALA A 52 -11.57 -4.18 -0.23
CA ALA A 52 -10.34 -4.96 -0.39
C ALA A 52 -9.54 -5.06 0.91
N LEU A 53 -9.49 -3.99 1.71
CA LEU A 53 -8.86 -4.03 3.03
C LEU A 53 -9.62 -4.96 3.98
N ALA A 54 -10.95 -4.91 4.00
CA ALA A 54 -11.76 -5.83 4.78
C ALA A 54 -11.49 -7.30 4.39
N TRP A 55 -11.48 -7.58 3.08
CA TRP A 55 -11.12 -8.91 2.55
C TRP A 55 -9.69 -9.35 2.95
N LEU A 56 -8.72 -8.42 2.94
CA LEU A 56 -7.33 -8.69 3.32
C LEU A 56 -7.21 -9.03 4.81
N ARG A 57 -7.98 -8.35 5.68
CA ARG A 57 -7.99 -8.60 7.13
C ARG A 57 -8.42 -10.02 7.48
N GLU A 58 -9.26 -10.64 6.66
CA GLU A 58 -9.72 -12.02 6.83
C GLU A 58 -8.72 -13.08 6.35
N ARG A 59 -7.60 -12.68 5.74
CA ARG A 59 -6.61 -13.63 5.23
C ARG A 59 -5.71 -14.16 6.36
N GLU A 60 -5.25 -15.38 6.19
CA GLU A 60 -4.16 -15.95 6.99
C GLU A 60 -2.79 -15.43 6.51
N GLY A 61 -1.78 -15.53 7.35
CA GLY A 61 -0.43 -15.03 7.08
C GLY A 61 -0.25 -13.52 7.31
N GLY A 62 0.94 -13.01 6.98
CA GLY A 62 1.24 -11.58 7.04
C GLY A 62 0.45 -10.80 5.99
N LYS A 63 0.00 -9.59 6.33
CA LYS A 63 -0.89 -8.77 5.51
C LYS A 63 -0.17 -7.50 5.11
N PHE A 64 -0.10 -7.25 3.82
CA PHE A 64 0.67 -6.14 3.26
C PHE A 64 -0.15 -5.37 2.23
N VAL A 65 0.18 -4.10 2.06
CA VAL A 65 -0.36 -3.24 1.02
C VAL A 65 0.80 -2.66 0.24
N ARG A 66 0.83 -2.91 -1.07
CA ARG A 66 1.77 -2.24 -1.97
C ARG A 66 1.08 -1.06 -2.63
N VAL A 67 1.58 0.15 -2.39
CA VAL A 67 1.06 1.38 -2.96
C VAL A 67 2.01 1.83 -4.07
N THR A 68 1.50 1.93 -5.29
CA THR A 68 2.31 2.38 -6.44
C THR A 68 1.64 3.53 -7.18
N ASN A 69 2.42 4.52 -7.61
CA ASN A 69 1.97 5.54 -8.57
C ASN A 69 3.17 6.08 -9.36
N ALA A 70 3.12 5.94 -10.68
CA ALA A 70 4.17 6.39 -11.58
C ALA A 70 4.34 7.92 -11.61
N HIS A 71 3.26 8.69 -11.41
CA HIS A 71 3.32 10.16 -11.40
C HIS A 71 4.02 10.70 -10.15
N GLY A 72 3.88 10.00 -9.02
CA GLY A 72 4.49 10.39 -7.74
C GLY A 72 5.81 9.70 -7.42
N ARG A 73 6.29 8.80 -8.30
CA ARG A 73 7.41 7.87 -8.00
C ARG A 73 7.20 7.11 -6.68
N LEU A 74 5.95 6.77 -6.40
CA LEU A 74 5.57 6.01 -5.22
C LEU A 74 5.62 4.52 -5.57
N ASP A 75 6.36 3.73 -4.80
CA ASP A 75 6.38 2.28 -4.87
C ASP A 75 6.83 1.72 -3.52
N GLU A 76 5.88 1.56 -2.60
CA GLU A 76 6.15 1.16 -1.22
C GLU A 76 5.31 -0.07 -0.87
N VAL A 77 5.88 -0.97 -0.07
CA VAL A 77 5.17 -2.11 0.52
C VAL A 77 5.15 -1.92 2.03
N VAL A 78 3.96 -1.82 2.61
CA VAL A 78 3.79 -1.62 4.04
C VAL A 78 2.94 -2.73 4.65
N PRO A 79 3.19 -3.14 5.91
CA PRO A 79 2.25 -3.95 6.67
C PRO A 79 0.88 -3.28 6.74
N LEU A 80 -0.18 -4.08 6.76
CA LEU A 80 -1.55 -3.56 6.82
C LEU A 80 -1.81 -2.75 8.10
N ASP A 81 -1.21 -3.17 9.22
CA ASP A 81 -1.37 -2.52 10.51
C ASP A 81 -0.61 -1.18 10.59
N ASP A 82 0.36 -0.96 9.70
CA ASP A 82 1.12 0.28 9.56
C ASP A 82 0.52 1.22 8.50
N LEU A 83 -0.60 0.83 7.87
CA LEU A 83 -1.26 1.66 6.88
C LEU A 83 -1.85 2.91 7.58
N PRO A 84 -1.57 4.13 7.09
CA PRO A 84 -1.98 5.35 7.76
C PRO A 84 -3.50 5.45 7.86
N GLU A 85 -3.98 5.90 9.02
CA GLU A 85 -5.40 6.15 9.24
C GLU A 85 -5.87 7.33 8.40
N LYS A 86 -6.92 7.12 7.61
CA LYS A 86 -7.45 8.10 6.67
C LYS A 86 -8.96 8.05 6.67
N GLU A 87 -9.58 9.22 6.51
CA GLU A 87 -11.03 9.31 6.35
C GLU A 87 -11.48 8.61 5.04
N PRO A 88 -12.49 7.73 5.12
CA PRO A 88 -13.11 7.15 3.95
C PRO A 88 -13.70 8.21 3.01
N ARG A 89 -13.57 7.95 1.70
CA ARG A 89 -14.17 8.74 0.63
C ARG A 89 -15.00 7.83 -0.25
N ASP A 90 -16.12 8.34 -0.76
CA ASP A 90 -16.92 7.63 -1.75
C ASP A 90 -16.41 7.90 -3.17
N GLY A 91 -16.49 6.88 -4.02
CA GLY A 91 -16.13 7.00 -5.43
C GLY A 91 -16.75 5.93 -6.31
N PRO A 92 -16.50 5.98 -7.64
CA PRO A 92 -17.11 5.08 -8.62
C PRO A 92 -16.79 3.58 -8.45
N GLY A 93 -15.92 3.22 -7.50
CA GLY A 93 -15.55 1.85 -7.16
C GLY A 93 -15.90 1.45 -5.71
N GLY A 94 -16.78 2.22 -5.05
CA GLY A 94 -17.08 2.09 -3.63
C GLY A 94 -16.20 2.97 -2.75
N ALA A 95 -16.33 2.80 -1.43
CA ALA A 95 -15.56 3.55 -0.45
C ALA A 95 -14.07 3.18 -0.48
N TYR A 96 -13.22 4.20 -0.35
CA TYR A 96 -11.77 4.07 -0.39
C TYR A 96 -11.10 5.06 0.56
N ILE A 97 -9.88 4.75 0.97
CA ILE A 97 -8.96 5.75 1.53
C ILE A 97 -7.95 6.15 0.46
N PHE A 98 -7.43 7.37 0.56
CA PHE A 98 -6.41 7.85 -0.35
C PHE A 98 -5.09 7.97 0.40
N ILE A 99 -4.06 7.30 -0.10
CA ILE A 99 -2.72 7.30 0.48
C ILE A 99 -1.83 8.16 -0.40
N ASP A 100 -1.35 9.28 0.13
CA ASP A 100 -0.34 10.13 -0.48
C ASP A 100 1.07 9.68 -0.09
N PRO A 101 2.12 10.01 -0.87
CA PRO A 101 3.50 9.62 -0.54
C PRO A 101 3.97 10.09 0.84
N GLU A 102 3.54 11.28 1.26
CA GLU A 102 3.80 11.90 2.57
C GLU A 102 3.15 11.16 3.75
N ASP A 103 2.20 10.26 3.47
CA ASP A 103 1.56 9.48 4.54
C ASP A 103 2.39 8.25 4.93
N LEU A 104 3.27 7.81 4.03
CA LEU A 104 4.12 6.63 4.23
C LEU A 104 5.54 7.02 4.62
N ARG A 105 6.00 8.16 4.09
CA ARG A 105 7.24 8.81 4.50
C ARG A 105 6.81 9.86 5.51
N GLY A 106 7.01 9.61 6.81
CA GLY A 106 6.71 10.58 7.87
C GLY A 106 7.26 11.97 7.55
N PRO A 107 6.86 13.04 8.27
CA PRO A 107 7.23 14.41 7.92
C PRO A 107 8.72 14.48 7.62
N ASP A 108 9.08 14.84 6.39
CA ASP A 108 10.46 14.94 5.95
C ASP A 108 11.21 15.80 6.98
N PHE A 109 12.00 15.18 7.86
CA PHE A 109 13.00 15.91 8.63
C PHE A 109 14.09 16.29 7.64
N ALA A 110 13.84 17.40 6.96
CA ALA A 110 14.71 18.26 6.17
C ALA A 110 15.45 17.64 4.96
N PRO A 111 15.68 18.44 3.90
CA PRO A 111 16.76 18.14 2.97
C PRO A 111 18.05 17.96 3.78
N VAL A 112 18.78 16.88 3.51
CA VAL A 112 20.18 16.73 3.90
C VAL A 112 20.88 18.04 3.55
N GLY A 113 21.40 18.72 4.58
CA GLY A 113 21.89 20.08 4.48
C GLY A 113 22.95 20.25 3.41
N ASP A 114 22.86 21.36 2.68
CA ASP A 114 23.92 21.86 1.81
C ASP A 114 25.02 22.59 2.61
N ASP A 115 25.27 22.15 3.84
CA ASP A 115 26.37 22.65 4.68
C ASP A 115 26.92 21.52 5.57
N VAL A 116 27.75 20.69 4.94
CA VAL A 116 29.00 20.24 5.55
C VAL A 116 30.11 20.90 4.75
N PRO A 117 30.91 21.76 5.40
CA PRO A 117 31.95 21.20 6.26
C PRO A 117 32.00 21.82 7.67
N PHE A 118 32.28 20.95 8.65
CA PHE A 118 32.48 21.14 10.10
C PHE A 118 31.30 21.67 10.93
#